data_AF-A0A1W2GYK3-F1
#
_entry.id   AF-A0A1W2GYK3-F1
#
_cell.length_a   1.000
_cell.length_b   1.000
_cell.length_c   1.000
_cell.angle_alpha   90.00
_cell.angle_beta   90.00
_cell.angle_gamma   90.00
#
_symmetry.space_group_name_H-M   'P 1'
#
loop_
_entity.id
_entity.type
_entity.pdbx_description
1 polymer ?
#
loop_
_entity_poly.entity_id
_entity_poly.type
_entity_poly.pdbx_seq_one_letter_code
_entity_poly.pdbx_strand_id
1 'polypeptide(L)'
;MDFVLIGYGINIKKNSVFWALGLVVSVSLLSCGQKEKNPLLGNWYAFEQDSTYYELYVNDTLIVLNNDNIGPIGYDYMIKENMLYISNDAGMERIWKMNEISDNYFIIEDRLESIKYYRLDLPIDFFLSIQDSVSYAEFKMGFGSRFEDNTVIQ
;
A
#
# COMPACT_ATOMS: atom_id res chain seq x y z
N MET A 1 -21.80 82.83 10.58
CA MET A 1 -22.53 83.02 11.85
C MET A 1 -22.49 81.69 12.56
N ASP A 2 -21.58 81.60 13.52
CA ASP A 2 -21.45 80.48 14.45
C ASP A 2 -22.62 80.47 15.42
N PHE A 3 -23.11 79.28 15.79
CA PHE A 3 -23.64 79.04 17.13
C PHE A 3 -23.29 77.61 17.58
N VAL A 4 -23.00 77.53 18.87
CA VAL A 4 -22.24 76.53 19.60
C VAL A 4 -23.16 75.75 20.57
N LEU A 5 -22.92 74.42 20.63
CA LEU A 5 -23.09 73.40 21.70
C LEU A 5 -24.13 73.58 22.83
N ILE A 6 -24.94 72.52 23.07
CA ILE A 6 -25.06 71.68 24.31
C ILE A 6 -25.64 70.32 23.85
N GLY A 7 -25.19 69.09 24.15
CA GLY A 7 -24.29 68.58 25.18
C GLY A 7 -25.04 67.83 26.29
N TYR A 8 -25.61 66.64 26.05
CA TYR A 8 -25.96 65.70 27.13
C TYR A 8 -25.68 64.23 26.79
N GLY A 9 -24.67 63.69 27.47
CA GLY A 9 -24.82 62.45 28.23
C GLY A 9 -24.80 61.13 27.47
N ILE A 10 -23.59 60.63 27.22
CA ILE A 10 -23.30 59.24 26.88
C ILE A 10 -23.63 58.34 28.08
N ASN A 11 -24.32 57.22 27.85
CA ASN A 11 -24.12 56.03 28.70
C ASN A 11 -24.03 54.77 27.82
N ILE A 12 -22.80 54.30 27.66
CA ILE A 12 -22.43 53.09 26.95
C ILE A 12 -22.80 51.90 27.84
N LYS A 13 -23.73 51.06 27.39
CA LYS A 13 -23.78 49.65 27.81
C LYS A 13 -23.25 48.77 26.68
N LYS A 14 -22.15 48.10 27.01
CA LYS A 14 -21.44 47.06 26.24
C LYS A 14 -22.36 45.90 25.85
N ASN A 15 -21.99 45.30 24.71
CA ASN A 15 -21.87 43.86 24.42
C ASN A 15 -22.74 43.27 23.29
N SER A 16 -22.05 42.34 22.59
CA SER A 16 -22.45 41.43 21.50
C SER A 16 -22.68 42.16 20.17
N VAL A 17 -21.75 42.22 19.20
CA VAL A 17 -20.93 41.16 18.55
C VAL A 17 -21.77 39.92 18.26
N PHE A 18 -21.67 39.43 17.02
CA PHE A 18 -22.36 38.30 16.40
C PHE A 18 -23.62 38.65 15.64
N TRP A 19 -23.47 38.92 14.33
CA TRP A 19 -24.19 38.23 13.26
C TRP A 19 -23.41 38.43 11.95
N ALA A 20 -22.25 37.77 11.84
CA ALA A 20 -21.53 37.56 10.59
C ALA A 20 -21.10 36.08 10.53
N LEU A 21 -22.10 35.20 10.55
CA LEU A 21 -21.94 33.75 10.46
C LEU A 21 -22.91 33.27 9.39
N GLY A 22 -22.55 33.54 8.14
CA GLY A 22 -23.42 33.27 7.00
C GLY A 22 -22.68 33.21 5.68
N LEU A 23 -21.42 32.76 5.65
CA LEU A 23 -20.74 32.38 4.41
C LEU A 23 -19.41 31.62 4.64
N VAL A 24 -19.38 30.61 5.51
CA VAL A 24 -18.21 29.72 5.67
C VAL A 24 -18.65 28.25 5.67
N VAL A 25 -19.49 27.88 4.71
CA VAL A 25 -19.93 26.49 4.51
C VAL A 25 -19.99 26.23 3.00
N SER A 26 -18.84 26.05 2.35
CA SER A 26 -18.78 25.55 0.95
C SER A 26 -17.38 25.30 0.39
N VAL A 27 -16.34 25.03 1.19
CA VAL A 27 -15.01 24.67 0.64
C VAL A 27 -14.30 23.55 1.43
N SER A 28 -15.05 22.54 1.89
CA SER A 28 -14.45 21.44 2.69
C SER A 28 -14.70 20.04 2.15
N LEU A 29 -15.32 19.87 0.99
CA LEU A 29 -15.81 18.55 0.52
C LEU A 29 -15.09 17.95 -0.69
N LEU A 30 -13.95 18.48 -1.13
CA LEU A 30 -13.25 17.94 -2.32
C LEU A 30 -11.76 17.64 -2.13
N SER A 31 -11.25 17.56 -0.90
CA SER A 31 -9.96 16.89 -0.69
C SER A 31 -10.17 15.38 -0.61
N CYS A 32 -10.72 14.81 -1.69
CA CYS A 32 -10.59 13.39 -1.97
C CYS A 32 -9.14 13.21 -2.43
N GLY A 33 -8.22 13.03 -1.49
CA GLY A 33 -6.85 12.67 -1.82
C GLY A 33 -6.91 11.38 -2.63
N GLN A 34 -6.52 11.43 -3.90
CA GLN A 34 -6.35 10.21 -4.69
C GLN A 34 -5.34 9.35 -3.94
N LYS A 35 -5.80 8.25 -3.33
CA LYS A 35 -4.91 7.24 -2.75
C LYS A 35 -4.06 6.75 -3.92
N GLU A 36 -2.76 7.01 -3.87
CA GLU A 36 -1.83 6.59 -4.92
C GLU A 36 -2.00 5.08 -5.09
N LYS A 37 -2.32 4.64 -6.32
CA LYS A 37 -2.60 3.23 -6.59
C LYS A 37 -1.29 2.48 -6.38
N ASN A 38 -1.24 1.58 -5.40
CA ASN A 38 -0.06 0.74 -5.19
C ASN A 38 0.20 -0.08 -6.47
N PRO A 39 1.34 0.12 -7.16
CA PRO A 39 1.60 -0.55 -8.42
C PRO A 39 2.02 -2.02 -8.24
N LEU A 40 2.32 -2.46 -7.00
CA LEU A 40 2.70 -3.84 -6.70
C LEU A 40 1.50 -4.76 -6.40
N LEU A 41 0.26 -4.26 -6.36
CA LEU A 41 -0.90 -5.08 -5.99
C LEU A 41 -1.08 -6.30 -6.90
N GLY A 42 -1.14 -7.49 -6.30
CA GLY A 42 -1.39 -8.75 -6.98
C GLY A 42 -0.43 -9.86 -6.58
N ASN A 43 -0.40 -10.90 -7.41
CA ASN A 43 0.39 -12.10 -7.19
C ASN A 43 1.55 -12.11 -8.18
N TRP A 44 2.73 -12.48 -7.70
CA TRP A 44 3.97 -12.42 -8.46
C TRP A 44 4.82 -13.65 -8.16
N TYR A 45 5.74 -13.95 -9.07
CA TYR A 45 6.74 -14.99 -8.85
C TYR A 45 8.10 -14.54 -9.38
N ALA A 46 9.15 -15.13 -8.82
CA ALA A 46 10.52 -14.94 -9.28
C ALA A 46 11.34 -16.20 -9.03
N PHE A 47 12.53 -16.20 -9.65
CA PHE A 47 13.55 -17.22 -9.44
C PHE A 47 14.83 -16.54 -8.95
N GLU A 48 15.48 -17.15 -7.97
CA GLU A 48 16.85 -16.81 -7.59
C GLU A 48 17.88 -17.44 -8.55
N GLN A 49 19.15 -17.04 -8.42
CA GLN A 49 20.22 -17.53 -9.29
C GLN A 49 20.43 -19.06 -9.21
N ASP A 50 20.08 -19.66 -8.07
CA ASP A 50 20.14 -21.10 -7.83
C ASP A 50 18.86 -21.83 -8.32
N SER A 51 17.99 -21.15 -9.05
CA SER A 51 16.68 -21.63 -9.50
C SER A 51 15.65 -21.84 -8.39
N THR A 52 15.91 -21.33 -7.18
CA THR A 52 14.89 -21.32 -6.12
C THR A 52 13.71 -20.46 -6.55
N TYR A 53 12.52 -21.05 -6.57
CA TYR A 53 11.27 -20.37 -6.89
C TYR A 53 10.60 -19.83 -5.62
N TYR A 54 10.05 -18.63 -5.72
CA TYR A 54 9.22 -18.03 -4.67
C TYR A 54 8.10 -17.21 -5.27
N GLU A 55 6.99 -17.16 -4.55
CA GLU A 55 5.83 -16.34 -4.88
C GLU A 55 5.72 -15.18 -3.90
N LEU A 56 5.29 -14.03 -4.41
CA LEU A 56 5.05 -12.82 -3.64
C LEU A 56 3.60 -12.40 -3.84
N TYR A 57 2.82 -12.37 -2.77
CA TYR A 57 1.43 -11.92 -2.79
C TYR A 57 1.34 -10.57 -2.10
N VAL A 58 0.78 -9.57 -2.79
CA VAL A 58 0.75 -8.18 -2.32
C VAL A 58 -0.68 -7.67 -2.30
N ASN A 59 -1.15 -7.27 -1.13
CA ASN A 59 -2.38 -6.49 -0.97
C ASN A 59 -2.07 -5.08 -0.47
N ASP A 60 -3.09 -4.31 -0.08
CA ASP A 60 -2.95 -2.92 0.36
C ASP A 60 -2.05 -2.70 1.59
N THR A 61 -1.84 -3.72 2.43
CA THR A 61 -1.17 -3.57 3.74
C THR A 61 -0.08 -4.59 4.01
N LEU A 62 -0.12 -5.74 3.34
CA LEU A 62 0.75 -6.88 3.60
C LEU A 62 1.38 -7.40 2.30
N ILE A 63 2.65 -7.75 2.40
CA ILE A 63 3.36 -8.60 1.44
C ILE A 63 3.53 -9.96 2.09
N VAL A 64 3.22 -11.02 1.35
CA VAL A 64 3.52 -12.40 1.76
C VAL A 64 4.50 -13.01 0.79
N LEU A 65 5.68 -13.34 1.28
CA LEU A 65 6.68 -14.11 0.56
C LEU A 65 6.47 -15.59 0.88
N ASN A 66 6.23 -16.40 -0.13
CA ASN A 66 6.08 -17.84 0.02
C ASN A 66 7.24 -18.56 -0.65
N ASN A 67 8.04 -19.22 0.18
CA ASN A 67 9.16 -20.07 -0.24
C ASN A 67 8.80 -21.53 0.05
N ASP A 68 9.22 -22.45 -0.82
CA ASP A 68 8.89 -23.88 -0.67
C ASP A 68 9.39 -24.50 0.65
N ASN A 69 10.59 -24.13 1.09
CA ASN A 69 11.22 -24.72 2.27
C ASN A 69 10.70 -24.13 3.59
N ILE A 70 10.24 -22.87 3.57
CA ILE A 70 9.90 -22.11 4.79
C ILE A 70 8.39 -21.90 4.93
N GLY A 71 7.66 -21.87 3.80
CA GLY A 71 6.26 -21.49 3.74
C GLY A 71 6.06 -19.97 3.70
N PRO A 72 4.82 -19.50 3.92
CA PRO A 72 4.46 -18.11 3.77
C PRO A 72 4.92 -17.27 4.97
N ILE A 73 5.63 -16.18 4.69
CA ILE A 73 6.06 -15.18 5.67
C ILE A 73 5.43 -13.84 5.31
N GLY A 74 4.69 -13.27 6.27
CA GLY A 74 4.08 -11.95 6.14
C GLY A 74 5.04 -10.82 6.53
N TYR A 75 4.95 -9.72 5.78
CA TYR A 75 5.67 -8.48 6.02
C TYR A 75 4.71 -7.30 5.88
N ASP A 76 4.74 -6.42 6.87
CA ASP A 76 4.26 -5.06 6.69
C ASP A 76 5.16 -4.35 5.68
N TYR A 77 4.59 -3.45 4.89
CA TYR A 77 5.39 -2.72 3.92
C TYR A 77 4.91 -1.29 3.69
N MET A 78 5.82 -0.48 3.16
CA MET A 78 5.55 0.87 2.72
C MET A 78 6.33 1.15 1.44
N ILE A 79 5.68 1.82 0.50
CA ILE A 79 6.34 2.37 -0.68
C ILE A 79 6.50 3.87 -0.47
N LYS A 80 7.73 4.38 -0.62
CA LYS A 80 8.01 5.82 -0.60
C LYS A 80 8.94 6.17 -1.73
N GLU A 81 8.49 7.10 -2.58
CA GLU A 81 9.17 7.51 -3.81
C GLU A 81 9.37 6.31 -4.74
N ASN A 82 10.50 5.62 -4.60
CA ASN A 82 10.84 4.45 -5.40
C ASN A 82 11.49 3.36 -4.55
N MET A 83 11.25 3.40 -3.25
CA MET A 83 11.83 2.49 -2.27
C MET A 83 10.71 1.67 -1.63
N LEU A 84 10.87 0.36 -1.60
CA LEU A 84 10.03 -0.60 -0.90
C LEU A 84 10.70 -0.94 0.43
N TYR A 85 10.02 -0.59 1.52
CA TYR A 85 10.41 -0.92 2.88
C TYR A 85 9.55 -2.08 3.33
N ILE A 86 10.16 -3.17 3.80
CA ILE A 86 9.46 -4.32 4.38
C ILE A 86 9.96 -4.60 5.79
N SER A 87 9.05 -5.00 6.67
CA SER A 87 9.36 -5.37 8.06
C SER A 87 8.44 -6.45 8.59
N ASN A 88 8.86 -7.20 9.62
CA ASN A 88 7.97 -8.09 10.36
C ASN A 88 8.28 -8.15 11.86
N ASP A 89 7.40 -8.79 12.63
CA ASP A 89 7.51 -8.92 14.09
C ASP A 89 8.75 -9.70 14.56
N ALA A 90 9.38 -10.47 13.68
CA ALA A 90 10.64 -11.16 13.98
C ALA A 90 11.87 -10.24 13.92
N GLY A 91 11.67 -8.94 13.62
CA GLY A 91 12.73 -7.96 13.50
C GLY A 91 13.48 -8.03 12.18
N MET A 92 12.94 -8.72 11.16
CA MET A 92 13.50 -8.64 9.81
C MET A 92 13.07 -7.33 9.17
N GLU A 93 14.04 -6.56 8.68
CA GLU A 93 13.82 -5.33 7.92
C GLU A 93 14.63 -5.39 6.63
N ARG A 94 14.02 -5.03 5.51
CA ARG A 94 14.74 -4.84 4.24
C ARG A 94 14.22 -3.62 3.49
N ILE A 95 15.13 -3.02 2.72
CA ILE A 95 14.85 -1.85 1.91
C ILE A 95 15.34 -2.13 0.50
N TRP A 96 14.42 -2.06 -0.46
CA TRP A 96 14.66 -2.31 -1.86
C TRP A 96 14.40 -1.05 -2.68
N LYS A 97 15.22 -0.79 -3.68
CA LYS A 97 14.90 0.18 -4.73
C LYS A 97 14.11 -0.51 -5.83
N MET A 98 12.99 0.07 -6.23
CA MET A 98 12.15 -0.45 -7.32
C MET A 98 12.64 0.16 -8.64
N ASN A 99 13.30 -0.58 -9.52
CA ASN A 99 13.89 0.02 -10.72
C ASN A 99 12.90 0.25 -11.85
N GLU A 100 12.13 -0.78 -12.14
CA GLU A 100 11.17 -0.81 -13.23
C GLU A 100 9.87 -1.41 -12.68
N ILE A 101 8.74 -0.81 -13.04
CA ILE A 101 7.43 -1.29 -12.66
C ILE A 101 6.52 -1.21 -13.89
N SER A 102 5.86 -2.32 -14.19
CA SER A 102 4.86 -2.46 -15.23
C SER A 102 3.72 -3.35 -14.73
N ASP A 103 2.67 -3.50 -15.54
CA ASP A 103 1.55 -4.39 -15.19
C ASP A 103 1.96 -5.87 -15.10
N ASN A 104 3.04 -6.28 -15.81
CA ASN A 104 3.42 -7.68 -15.97
C ASN A 104 4.72 -8.06 -15.24
N TYR A 105 5.52 -7.08 -14.83
CA TYR A 105 6.75 -7.33 -14.11
C TYR A 105 7.18 -6.10 -13.30
N PHE A 106 7.97 -6.35 -12.27
CA PHE A 106 8.74 -5.30 -11.59
C PHE A 106 10.12 -5.81 -11.19
N ILE A 107 11.04 -4.88 -10.95
CA ILE A 107 12.41 -5.18 -10.53
C ILE A 107 12.69 -4.49 -9.22
N ILE A 108 13.12 -5.24 -8.22
CA ILE A 108 13.68 -4.71 -6.97
C ILE A 108 15.19 -4.94 -6.93
N GLU A 109 15.94 -3.97 -6.42
CA GLU A 109 17.39 -4.06 -6.24
C GLU A 109 17.84 -3.52 -4.88
N ASP A 110 18.90 -4.11 -4.34
CA ASP A 110 19.67 -3.53 -3.25
C ASP A 110 21.16 -3.55 -3.62
N ARG A 111 22.06 -3.50 -2.64
CA ARG A 111 23.51 -3.52 -2.92
C ARG A 111 24.07 -4.91 -3.25
N LEU A 112 23.32 -5.96 -2.95
CA LEU A 112 23.76 -7.36 -3.00
C LEU A 112 23.08 -8.12 -4.14
N GLU A 113 21.81 -7.84 -4.42
CA GLU A 113 21.02 -8.60 -5.37
C GLU A 113 20.02 -7.73 -6.15
N SER A 114 19.60 -8.25 -7.30
CA SER A 114 18.54 -7.67 -8.12
C SER A 114 17.58 -8.79 -8.52
N ILE A 115 16.31 -8.61 -8.19
CA ILE A 115 15.26 -9.60 -8.37
C ILE A 115 14.21 -9.05 -9.31
N LYS A 116 13.92 -9.82 -10.36
CA LYS A 116 12.84 -9.52 -11.31
C LYS A 116 11.65 -10.42 -11.04
N TYR A 117 10.54 -9.81 -10.64
CA TYR A 117 9.26 -10.47 -10.44
C TYR A 117 8.40 -10.38 -11.69
N TYR A 118 7.69 -11.45 -11.98
CA TYR A 118 6.72 -11.56 -13.05
C TYR A 118 5.33 -11.76 -12.48
N ARG A 119 4.32 -11.24 -13.18
CA ARG A 119 2.93 -11.37 -12.79
C ARG A 119 2.53 -12.84 -12.78
N LEU A 120 1.89 -13.27 -11.69
CA LEU A 120 1.32 -14.60 -11.55
C LEU A 120 -0.19 -14.51 -11.63
N ASP A 121 -0.75 -15.02 -12.71
CA ASP A 121 -2.19 -15.10 -12.88
C ASP A 121 -2.72 -16.36 -12.18
N LEU A 122 -3.29 -16.17 -10.99
CA LEU A 122 -3.89 -17.25 -10.21
C LEU A 122 -5.42 -17.25 -10.36
N PRO A 123 -6.05 -18.43 -10.44
CA PRO A 123 -7.51 -18.54 -10.44
C PRO A 123 -8.12 -18.17 -9.08
N ILE A 124 -7.34 -18.32 -7.99
CA ILE A 124 -7.72 -17.97 -6.63
C ILE A 124 -6.61 -17.10 -6.05
N ASP A 125 -6.95 -15.88 -5.66
CA ASP A 125 -6.02 -14.96 -5.00
C ASP A 125 -5.62 -15.49 -3.61
N PHE A 126 -4.35 -15.33 -3.23
CA PHE A 126 -3.84 -15.80 -1.93
C PHE A 126 -4.66 -15.23 -0.76
N PHE A 127 -4.93 -13.93 -0.74
CA PHE A 127 -5.61 -13.27 0.39
C PHE A 127 -7.11 -13.59 0.45
N LEU A 128 -7.70 -13.99 -0.68
CA LEU A 128 -9.05 -14.55 -0.69
C LEU A 128 -9.04 -16.00 -0.19
N SER A 129 -8.03 -16.78 -0.58
CA SER A 129 -7.93 -18.20 -0.23
C SER A 129 -7.80 -18.44 1.28
N ILE A 130 -7.10 -17.58 2.02
CA ILE A 130 -6.87 -17.75 3.46
C ILE A 130 -8.16 -17.69 4.31
N GLN A 131 -9.26 -17.19 3.75
CA GLN A 131 -10.54 -17.09 4.44
C GLN A 131 -11.36 -18.39 4.33
N ASP A 132 -10.98 -19.31 3.43
CA ASP A 132 -11.69 -20.56 3.16
C ASP A 132 -10.72 -21.76 3.14
N SER A 133 -10.99 -22.78 3.94
CA SER A 133 -10.06 -23.90 4.12
C SER A 133 -9.88 -24.75 2.86
N VAL A 134 -10.91 -24.85 2.02
CA VAL A 134 -10.85 -25.58 0.75
C VAL A 134 -10.00 -24.81 -0.25
N SER A 135 -10.30 -23.51 -0.42
CA SER A 135 -9.55 -22.62 -1.30
C SER A 135 -8.07 -22.54 -0.91
N TYR A 136 -7.75 -22.50 0.39
CA TYR A 136 -6.37 -22.53 0.85
C TYR A 136 -5.66 -23.87 0.57
N ALA A 137 -6.37 -25.01 0.68
CA ALA A 137 -5.83 -26.30 0.33
C ALA A 137 -5.54 -26.42 -1.19
N GLU A 138 -6.48 -25.96 -2.03
CA GLU A 138 -6.30 -25.87 -3.49
C GLU A 138 -5.14 -24.97 -3.86
N PHE A 139 -5.03 -23.82 -3.20
CA PHE A 139 -3.91 -22.91 -3.36
C PHE A 139 -2.57 -23.58 -3.06
N LYS A 140 -2.48 -24.29 -1.93
CA LYS A 140 -1.25 -24.99 -1.51
C LYS A 140 -0.88 -26.11 -2.48
N MET A 141 -1.85 -26.88 -2.97
CA MET A 141 -1.60 -27.90 -4.00
C MET A 141 -1.13 -27.26 -5.31
N GLY A 142 -1.78 -26.17 -5.73
CA GLY A 142 -1.40 -25.39 -6.89
C GLY A 142 0.03 -24.87 -6.80
N PHE A 143 0.41 -24.33 -5.64
CA PHE A 143 1.78 -23.89 -5.35
C PHE A 143 2.75 -25.05 -5.60
N GLY A 144 2.60 -26.19 -4.92
CA GLY A 144 3.47 -27.36 -5.08
C GLY A 144 3.60 -27.85 -6.53
N SER A 145 2.49 -27.91 -7.28
CA SER A 145 2.52 -28.34 -8.69
C SER A 145 3.34 -27.42 -9.60
N ARG A 146 3.44 -26.12 -9.29
CA ARG A 146 4.25 -25.16 -10.07
C ARG A 146 5.75 -25.37 -9.85
N PHE A 147 6.15 -26.08 -8.79
CA PHE A 147 7.53 -26.51 -8.58
C PHE A 147 7.85 -27.79 -9.35
N GLU A 148 6.94 -28.77 -9.29
CA GLU A 148 7.18 -30.11 -9.84
C GLU A 148 7.23 -30.14 -11.37
N ASP A 149 6.42 -29.32 -12.06
CA ASP A 149 6.41 -29.28 -13.54
C ASP A 149 7.65 -28.61 -14.16
N ASN A 150 8.45 -27.87 -13.39
CA ASN A 150 9.73 -27.32 -13.87
C ASN A 150 10.86 -28.36 -13.91
N THR A 151 10.61 -29.60 -13.47
CA THR A 151 11.59 -30.71 -13.51
C THR A 151 11.55 -31.54 -14.80
N VAL A 152 10.65 -31.24 -15.75
CA VAL A 152 10.45 -32.06 -16.97
C VAL A 152 10.59 -31.24 -18.26
N ILE A 153 11.58 -30.35 -18.34
CA ILE A 153 12.14 -29.91 -19.64
C ILE A 153 13.66 -29.77 -19.50
N GLN A 154 14.37 -30.89 -19.59
CA GLN A 154 15.77 -30.96 -20.03
C GLN A 154 15.92 -32.06 -21.08
#